data_AF-W9PKT8-F1
#
_entry.id   AF-W9PKT8-F1
#
_cell.length_a   1.000
_cell.length_b   1.000
_cell.length_c   1.000
_cell.angle_alpha   90.00
_cell.angle_beta   90.00
_cell.angle_gamma   90.00
#
_symmetry.space_group_name_H-M   'P 1'
#
loop_
_entity.id
_entity.type
_entity.pdbx_description
1 polymer ?
#
loop_
_entity_poly.entity_id
_entity_poly.type
_entity_poly.pdbx_seq_one_letter_code
_entity_poly.pdbx_strand_id
1 'polypeptide(L)'
;MSSLIKTRVLILSDTHGLRFEEDNKPLAPLDLVIHCGDLTEDSKLEGFRETIQLLKEVDAPTKIVIAGNHDFSLDDGVFKDKIAEASRVAQEDLEQRIKDEYGDYGEANRLLVEGDHGIIFLNEGTHEIRLHNGALMKVYASPYTPATAGSTDWGFQYNGAHEFAIPKGIDIVVTHGPPHGIMDMTPERQRIGCPQLFSAIAKAQPRIHCFGHAHSSWGAKIVSWRPQISENPSHFSDIDNAKSRAVESLPRLQGTKWESPEGIKVRQDRLERYGSQRCCVASYCQGDEEQLAPGETLFVNAALMGSKGLTQYPWLVDIELERHLGDGSSTDGNSIQDSVTVPEDDHKTQKRKAGVALNVGGKSMKAKLDLNDNPKKELS
;
A
#
# COMPACT_ATOMS: atom_id res chain seq x y z
N MET A 1 14.98 -15.54 -27.15
CA MET A 1 14.26 -15.85 -25.91
C MET A 1 14.37 -14.63 -25.02
N SER A 2 13.26 -14.12 -24.48
CA SER A 2 13.31 -13.05 -23.48
C SER A 2 14.15 -13.55 -22.30
N SER A 3 15.24 -12.87 -21.98
CA SER A 3 16.02 -13.23 -20.79
C SER A 3 15.30 -12.63 -19.58
N LEU A 4 14.93 -13.46 -18.61
CA LEU A 4 14.41 -12.99 -17.34
C LEU A 4 15.56 -12.42 -16.48
N ILE A 5 15.24 -11.38 -15.71
CA ILE A 5 16.15 -10.71 -14.77
C ILE A 5 15.55 -10.82 -13.38
N LYS A 6 16.26 -11.51 -12.49
CA LYS A 6 15.92 -11.53 -11.07
C LYS A 6 16.00 -10.10 -10.52
N THR A 7 14.90 -9.67 -9.92
CA THR A 7 14.66 -8.33 -9.39
C THR A 7 14.24 -8.46 -7.94
N ARG A 8 14.93 -7.77 -7.05
CA ARG A 8 14.67 -7.76 -5.61
C ARG A 8 13.87 -6.53 -5.23
N VAL A 9 12.66 -6.76 -4.74
CA VAL A 9 11.66 -5.73 -4.46
C VAL A 9 11.38 -5.67 -2.96
N LEU A 10 11.52 -4.49 -2.36
CA LEU A 10 10.98 -4.23 -1.02
C LEU A 10 9.59 -3.64 -1.14
N ILE A 11 8.61 -4.25 -0.50
CA ILE A 11 7.21 -3.82 -0.50
C ILE A 11 6.81 -3.43 0.91
N LEU A 12 6.27 -2.22 1.05
CA LEU A 12 5.78 -1.64 2.29
C LEU A 12 4.55 -0.76 2.02
N SER A 13 3.83 -0.40 3.06
CA SER A 13 2.64 0.45 3.00
C SER A 13 2.34 0.99 4.39
N ASP A 14 1.49 2.02 4.47
CA ASP A 14 0.93 2.51 5.73
C ASP A 14 2.05 2.86 6.72
N THR A 15 2.96 3.73 6.29
CA THR A 15 4.03 4.23 7.17
C THR A 15 3.56 5.41 7.99
N HIS A 16 2.52 6.14 7.54
CA HIS A 16 1.91 7.25 8.26
C HIS A 16 2.92 8.31 8.74
N GLY A 17 3.95 8.59 7.91
CA GLY A 17 5.02 9.55 8.25
C GLY A 17 5.98 9.06 9.34
N LEU A 18 5.94 7.78 9.73
CA LEU A 18 6.91 7.19 10.63
C LEU A 18 8.14 6.68 9.89
N ARG A 19 9.28 6.63 10.60
CA ARG A 19 10.52 6.03 10.11
C ARG A 19 10.78 4.67 10.74
N PHE A 20 11.61 3.86 10.08
CA PHE A 20 12.18 2.69 10.73
C PHE A 20 13.06 3.11 11.90
N GLU A 21 12.94 2.42 13.04
CA GLU A 21 13.97 2.48 14.09
C GLU A 21 15.30 2.00 13.51
N GLU A 22 16.44 2.48 14.04
CA GLU A 22 17.77 2.25 13.45
C GLU A 22 18.08 0.77 13.16
N ASP A 23 17.58 -0.13 14.00
CA ASP A 23 17.78 -1.58 13.90
C ASP A 23 16.73 -2.33 13.06
N ASN A 24 15.79 -1.63 12.42
CA ASN A 24 14.72 -2.24 11.62
C ASN A 24 14.84 -1.94 10.11
N LYS A 25 15.88 -1.22 9.68
CA LYS A 25 16.13 -0.92 8.25
C LYS A 25 16.54 -2.18 7.49
N PRO A 26 15.96 -2.46 6.30
CA PRO A 26 16.38 -3.58 5.47
C PRO A 26 17.87 -3.56 5.16
N LEU A 27 18.54 -4.72 5.25
CA LEU A 27 20.00 -4.84 5.13
C LEU A 27 20.49 -5.16 3.70
N ALA A 28 19.60 -5.62 2.83
CA ALA A 28 19.98 -6.09 1.50
C ALA A 28 19.91 -4.94 0.47
N PRO A 29 20.85 -4.88 -0.49
CA PRO A 29 20.67 -4.06 -1.70
C PRO A 29 19.40 -4.48 -2.44
N LEU A 30 18.68 -3.50 -2.98
CA LEU A 30 17.39 -3.68 -3.64
C LEU A 30 17.44 -3.09 -5.04
N ASP A 31 16.62 -3.64 -5.94
CA ASP A 31 16.41 -3.06 -7.26
C ASP A 31 15.23 -2.07 -7.25
N LEU A 32 14.25 -2.31 -6.39
CA LEU A 32 12.99 -1.58 -6.35
C LEU A 32 12.42 -1.50 -4.92
N VAL A 33 11.87 -0.34 -4.56
CA VAL A 33 10.94 -0.19 -3.42
C VAL A 33 9.54 0.13 -3.94
N ILE A 34 8.51 -0.45 -3.33
CA ILE A 34 7.09 -0.15 -3.59
C ILE A 34 6.44 0.28 -2.28
N HIS A 35 5.92 1.51 -2.21
CA HIS A 35 5.05 1.98 -1.12
C HIS A 35 3.58 2.02 -1.58
N CYS A 36 2.72 1.22 -0.95
CA CYS A 36 1.32 1.04 -1.39
C CYS A 36 0.34 2.06 -0.78
N GLY A 37 0.76 3.30 -0.56
CA GLY A 37 -0.10 4.35 0.01
C GLY A 37 -0.09 4.47 1.54
N ASP A 38 -0.82 5.48 2.02
CA ASP A 38 -0.76 6.02 3.39
C ASP A 38 0.68 6.38 3.76
N LEU A 39 1.23 7.27 2.94
CA LEU A 39 2.55 7.87 3.12
C LEU A 39 2.57 8.67 4.42
N THR A 40 1.48 9.36 4.73
CA THR A 40 1.33 10.30 5.86
C THR A 40 0.17 9.92 6.78
N GLU A 41 0.15 10.44 8.00
CA GLU A 41 -1.00 10.29 8.91
C GLU A 41 -2.11 11.29 8.59
N ASP A 42 -1.77 12.50 8.15
CA ASP A 42 -2.71 13.61 8.04
C ASP A 42 -2.52 14.46 6.78
N SER A 43 -1.74 14.01 5.79
CA SER A 43 -1.48 14.72 4.55
C SER A 43 -0.67 16.01 4.67
N LYS A 44 0.00 16.25 5.80
CA LYS A 44 0.88 17.42 5.96
C LYS A 44 2.21 17.24 5.23
N LEU A 45 2.80 18.36 4.81
CA LEU A 45 4.12 18.39 4.17
C LEU A 45 5.21 17.77 5.05
N GLU A 46 5.12 17.92 6.37
CA GLU A 46 6.05 17.27 7.31
C GLU A 46 5.98 15.75 7.17
N GLY A 47 4.78 15.16 7.15
CA GLY A 47 4.58 13.73 6.94
C GLY A 47 5.23 13.25 5.64
N PHE A 48 5.03 13.96 4.53
CA PHE A 48 5.67 13.61 3.26
C PHE A 48 7.20 13.67 3.33
N ARG A 49 7.76 14.68 4.02
CA ARG A 49 9.23 14.77 4.21
C ARG A 49 9.76 13.59 5.03
N GLU A 50 9.03 13.16 6.04
CA GLU A 50 9.38 11.97 6.83
C GLU A 50 9.34 10.70 5.98
N THR A 51 8.33 10.51 5.14
CA THR A 51 8.25 9.38 4.20
C THR A 51 9.39 9.41 3.19
N ILE A 52 9.69 10.57 2.60
CA ILE A 52 10.82 10.74 1.68
C ILE A 52 12.12 10.34 2.37
N GLN A 53 12.30 10.74 3.63
CA GLN A 53 13.50 10.41 4.39
C GLN A 53 13.57 8.92 4.75
N LEU A 54 12.46 8.27 5.12
CA LEU A 54 12.38 6.81 5.26
C LEU A 54 12.82 6.13 3.96
N LEU A 55 12.31 6.59 2.81
CA LEU A 55 12.61 5.99 1.51
C LEU A 55 14.07 6.20 1.12
N LYS A 56 14.65 7.37 1.38
CA LYS A 56 16.08 7.67 1.12
C LYS A 56 17.03 6.81 1.93
N GLU A 57 16.60 6.32 3.10
CA GLU A 57 17.40 5.43 3.95
C GLU A 57 17.43 3.99 3.43
N VAL A 58 16.58 3.65 2.47
CA VAL A 58 16.55 2.34 1.82
C VAL A 58 17.43 2.36 0.56
N ASP A 59 18.41 1.46 0.53
CA ASP A 59 19.35 1.30 -0.59
C ASP A 59 18.68 0.65 -1.81
N ALA A 60 18.01 1.48 -2.60
CA ALA A 60 17.35 1.10 -3.84
C ALA A 60 17.42 2.25 -4.85
N PRO A 61 17.77 2.00 -6.13
CA PRO A 61 17.89 3.06 -7.11
C PRO A 61 16.53 3.53 -7.66
N THR A 62 15.49 2.68 -7.58
CA THR A 62 14.13 2.99 -8.00
C THR A 62 13.15 2.79 -6.84
N LYS A 63 12.28 3.77 -6.60
CA LYS A 63 11.27 3.73 -5.54
C LYS A 63 9.95 4.21 -6.12
N ILE A 64 8.93 3.36 -6.16
CA ILE A 64 7.59 3.76 -6.59
C ILE A 64 6.69 3.96 -5.38
N VAL A 65 5.87 4.98 -5.43
CA VAL A 65 4.91 5.31 -4.37
C VAL A 65 3.56 5.63 -5.00
N ILE A 66 2.49 5.17 -4.37
CA ILE A 66 1.12 5.62 -4.65
C ILE A 66 0.59 6.37 -3.42
N ALA A 67 -0.46 7.15 -3.59
CA ALA A 67 -1.19 7.72 -2.46
C ALA A 67 -2.07 6.67 -1.76
N GLY A 68 -2.37 6.90 -0.49
CA GLY A 68 -3.49 6.24 0.21
C GLY A 68 -4.55 7.23 0.66
N ASN A 69 -5.50 6.78 1.47
CA ASN A 69 -6.61 7.63 1.87
C ASN A 69 -6.21 8.75 2.83
N HIS A 70 -5.09 8.63 3.53
CA HIS A 70 -4.55 9.68 4.39
C HIS A 70 -3.89 10.82 3.59
N ASP A 71 -3.52 10.60 2.33
CA ASP A 71 -2.66 11.52 1.56
C ASP A 71 -3.45 12.51 0.68
N PHE A 72 -4.59 13.02 1.17
CA PHE A 72 -5.56 13.78 0.36
C PHE A 72 -5.03 15.06 -0.33
N SER A 73 -3.94 15.65 0.13
CA SER A 73 -3.30 16.83 -0.50
C SER A 73 -2.50 16.49 -1.75
N LEU A 74 -2.34 15.19 -2.08
CA LEU A 74 -1.87 14.72 -3.38
C LEU A 74 -2.95 14.75 -4.47
N ASP A 75 -4.22 14.94 -4.11
CA ASP A 75 -5.33 15.17 -5.05
C ASP A 75 -5.77 16.64 -4.96
N ASP A 76 -5.31 17.45 -5.90
CA ASP A 76 -5.62 18.89 -5.95
C ASP A 76 -7.13 19.18 -5.99
N GLY A 77 -7.92 18.31 -6.63
CA GLY A 77 -9.37 18.48 -6.71
C GLY A 77 -10.02 18.26 -5.35
N VAL A 78 -9.71 17.12 -4.72
CA VAL A 78 -10.19 16.79 -3.37
C VAL A 78 -9.71 17.81 -2.35
N PHE A 79 -8.48 18.28 -2.45
CA PHE A 79 -7.94 19.25 -1.52
C PHE A 79 -8.63 20.62 -1.66
N LYS A 80 -8.91 21.08 -2.89
CA LYS A 80 -9.75 22.28 -3.13
C LYS A 80 -11.15 22.12 -2.53
N ASP A 81 -11.80 20.99 -2.76
CA ASP A 81 -13.13 20.72 -2.24
C ASP A 81 -13.16 20.70 -0.70
N LYS A 82 -12.13 20.13 -0.06
CA LYS A 82 -11.95 20.15 1.40
C LYS A 82 -11.80 21.55 1.96
N ILE A 83 -10.97 22.40 1.34
CA ILE A 83 -10.81 23.80 1.74
C ILE A 83 -12.12 24.56 1.62
N ALA A 84 -12.84 24.39 0.51
CA ALA A 84 -14.11 25.04 0.27
C ALA A 84 -15.17 24.62 1.31
N GLU A 85 -15.23 23.33 1.63
CA GLU A 85 -16.15 22.79 2.63
C GLU A 85 -15.82 23.25 4.05
N ALA A 86 -14.55 23.24 4.44
CA ALA A 86 -14.10 23.75 5.74
C ALA A 86 -14.45 25.23 5.91
N SER A 87 -14.20 26.04 4.88
CA SER A 87 -14.53 27.46 4.87
C SER A 87 -16.05 27.69 4.97
N ARG A 88 -16.84 26.88 4.26
CA ARG A 88 -18.31 26.92 4.32
C ARG A 88 -18.84 26.62 5.73
N VAL A 89 -18.33 25.58 6.39
CA VAL A 89 -18.77 25.19 7.73
C VAL A 89 -18.34 26.22 8.78
N ALA A 90 -17.12 26.74 8.68
CA ALA A 90 -16.60 27.76 9.59
C ALA A 90 -17.22 29.15 9.38
N GLN A 91 -17.88 29.38 8.22
CA GLN A 91 -18.36 30.70 7.80
C GLN A 91 -17.24 31.75 7.76
N GLU A 92 -16.02 31.31 7.43
CA GLU A 92 -14.79 32.09 7.34
C GLU A 92 -13.98 31.57 6.15
N ASP A 93 -13.21 32.43 5.46
CA ASP A 93 -12.23 31.98 4.48
C ASP A 93 -11.01 31.37 5.20
N LEU A 94 -10.86 30.05 5.08
CA LEU A 94 -9.78 29.30 5.71
C LEU A 94 -8.68 28.92 4.72
N GLU A 95 -8.75 29.33 3.46
CA GLU A 95 -7.85 28.86 2.40
C GLU A 95 -6.38 29.01 2.79
N GLN A 96 -5.96 30.23 3.14
CA GLN A 96 -4.56 30.49 3.48
C GLN A 96 -4.12 29.72 4.73
N ARG A 97 -4.96 29.66 5.76
CA ARG A 97 -4.65 28.95 7.02
C ARG A 97 -4.47 27.45 6.79
N ILE A 98 -5.28 26.85 5.91
CA ILE A 98 -5.16 25.44 5.54
C ILE A 98 -3.91 25.23 4.67
N LYS A 99 -3.64 26.11 3.70
CA LYS A 99 -2.43 26.03 2.88
C LYS A 99 -1.15 26.18 3.70
N ASP A 100 -1.14 27.01 4.74
CA ASP A 100 -0.01 27.15 5.65
C ASP A 100 0.29 25.85 6.42
N GLU A 101 -0.71 24.97 6.61
CA GLU A 101 -0.58 23.70 7.34
C GLU A 101 -0.29 22.50 6.41
N TYR A 102 -0.96 22.43 5.25
CA TYR A 102 -0.93 21.27 4.35
C TYR A 102 -0.14 21.50 3.06
N GLY A 103 0.29 22.73 2.80
CA GLY A 103 0.92 23.17 1.55
C GLY A 103 -0.06 23.75 0.53
N ASP A 104 0.49 24.40 -0.50
CA ASP A 104 -0.30 24.87 -1.65
C ASP A 104 -0.62 23.71 -2.61
N TYR A 105 -1.51 23.95 -3.57
CA TYR A 105 -1.90 22.97 -4.58
C TYR A 105 -0.66 22.42 -5.34
N GLY A 106 -0.61 21.10 -5.44
CA GLY A 106 0.50 20.34 -6.02
C GLY A 106 1.80 20.38 -5.22
N GLU A 107 1.89 21.05 -4.07
CA GLU A 107 3.14 21.14 -3.31
C GLU A 107 3.56 19.79 -2.73
N ALA A 108 2.61 19.03 -2.17
CA ALA A 108 2.87 17.66 -1.71
C ALA A 108 3.39 16.75 -2.83
N ASN A 109 2.79 16.85 -4.03
CA ASN A 109 3.26 16.09 -5.19
C ASN A 109 4.67 16.53 -5.63
N ARG A 110 4.94 17.85 -5.66
CA ARG A 110 6.26 18.40 -5.96
C ARG A 110 7.31 17.87 -4.98
N LEU A 111 7.02 17.79 -3.68
CA LEU A 111 7.96 17.20 -2.71
C LEU A 111 8.35 15.76 -3.04
N LEU A 112 7.43 14.95 -3.58
CA LEU A 112 7.69 13.55 -3.92
C LEU A 112 8.48 13.38 -5.23
N VAL A 113 8.39 14.33 -6.16
CA VAL A 113 8.98 14.20 -7.51
C VAL A 113 10.18 15.13 -7.76
N GLU A 114 10.25 16.26 -7.08
CA GLU A 114 11.31 17.26 -7.20
C GLU A 114 12.44 16.93 -6.22
N GLY A 115 13.20 15.86 -6.51
CA GLY A 115 14.37 15.51 -5.73
C GLY A 115 15.16 14.34 -6.30
N ASP A 116 16.47 14.35 -6.04
CA ASP A 116 17.38 13.25 -6.43
C ASP A 116 17.34 12.13 -5.38
N HIS A 117 16.19 11.46 -5.29
CA HIS A 117 15.96 10.33 -4.39
C HIS A 117 15.41 9.08 -5.09
N GLY A 118 15.22 9.15 -6.41
CA GLY A 118 14.72 8.04 -7.24
C GLY A 118 13.27 7.65 -6.92
N ILE A 119 12.46 8.59 -6.40
CA ILE A 119 11.04 8.36 -6.11
C ILE A 119 10.23 8.69 -7.36
N ILE A 120 9.31 7.80 -7.70
CA ILE A 120 8.35 7.93 -8.79
C ILE A 120 6.96 7.83 -8.17
N PHE A 121 6.22 8.94 -8.16
CA PHE A 121 4.82 8.94 -7.76
C PHE A 121 3.95 8.46 -8.92
N LEU A 122 3.12 7.44 -8.68
CA LEU A 122 2.26 6.85 -9.69
C LEU A 122 0.78 7.20 -9.44
N ASN A 123 0.18 7.88 -10.41
CA ASN A 123 -1.27 8.03 -10.50
C ASN A 123 -1.93 6.72 -10.94
N GLU A 124 -3.27 6.67 -10.83
CA GLU A 124 -4.02 5.51 -11.33
C GLU A 124 -3.74 5.26 -12.81
N GLY A 125 -3.45 4.00 -13.16
CA GLY A 125 -3.21 3.61 -14.54
C GLY A 125 -2.13 2.54 -14.69
N THR A 126 -1.82 2.22 -15.94
CA THR A 126 -0.74 1.30 -16.31
C THR A 126 0.52 2.08 -16.65
N HIS A 127 1.65 1.62 -16.10
CA HIS A 127 2.96 2.22 -16.27
C HIS A 127 3.98 1.15 -16.67
N GLU A 128 4.95 1.52 -17.50
CA GLU A 128 6.11 0.69 -17.81
C GLU A 128 7.37 1.38 -17.27
N ILE A 129 8.08 0.69 -16.38
CA ILE A 129 9.24 1.27 -15.68
C ILE A 129 10.47 0.43 -15.99
N ARG A 130 11.48 1.07 -16.55
CA ARG A 130 12.81 0.47 -16.73
C ARG A 130 13.58 0.56 -15.42
N LEU A 131 13.94 -0.60 -14.87
CA LEU A 131 14.74 -0.70 -13.66
C LEU A 131 16.24 -0.65 -13.99
N HIS A 132 17.03 -0.25 -12.99
CA HIS A 132 18.47 -0.09 -13.12
C HIS A 132 19.21 -1.41 -13.38
N ASN A 133 18.66 -2.54 -12.94
CA ASN A 133 19.19 -3.88 -13.25
C ASN A 133 18.91 -4.32 -14.71
N GLY A 134 18.23 -3.49 -15.50
CA GLY A 134 17.90 -3.74 -16.90
C GLY A 134 16.55 -4.44 -17.13
N ALA A 135 15.79 -4.71 -16.07
CA ALA A 135 14.44 -5.22 -16.19
C ALA A 135 13.45 -4.15 -16.68
N LEU A 136 12.41 -4.59 -17.38
CA LEU A 136 11.21 -3.81 -17.68
C LEU A 136 10.09 -4.32 -16.78
N MET A 137 9.52 -3.43 -15.97
CA MET A 137 8.39 -3.75 -15.09
C MET A 137 7.12 -3.13 -15.65
N LYS A 138 6.08 -3.94 -15.88
CA LYS A 138 4.73 -3.46 -16.17
C LYS A 138 3.92 -3.43 -14.89
N VAL A 139 3.53 -2.24 -14.45
CA VAL A 139 2.82 -2.04 -13.18
C VAL A 139 1.50 -1.30 -13.37
N TYR A 140 0.44 -1.79 -12.75
CA TYR A 140 -0.80 -1.03 -12.61
C TYR A 140 -0.84 -0.42 -11.21
N ALA A 141 -1.15 0.87 -11.10
CA ALA A 141 -1.28 1.58 -9.83
C ALA A 141 -2.72 2.07 -9.64
N SER A 142 -3.22 2.08 -8.39
CA SER A 142 -4.45 2.82 -8.04
C SER A 142 -4.50 3.16 -6.54
N PRO A 143 -4.66 4.44 -6.17
CA PRO A 143 -4.81 4.83 -4.76
C PRO A 143 -6.24 4.60 -4.23
N TYR A 144 -7.19 4.29 -5.10
CA TYR A 144 -8.61 4.42 -4.80
C TYR A 144 -9.16 3.30 -3.91
N THR A 145 -9.88 3.70 -2.85
CA THR A 145 -10.56 2.77 -1.93
C THR A 145 -12.07 3.05 -1.83
N PRO A 146 -12.92 2.04 -1.58
CA PRO A 146 -14.34 2.27 -1.32
C PRO A 146 -14.52 3.14 -0.05
N ALA A 147 -15.37 4.16 -0.12
CA ALA A 147 -15.81 4.87 1.07
C ALA A 147 -16.60 3.93 1.99
N THR A 148 -16.31 3.97 3.29
CA THR A 148 -17.07 3.19 4.29
C THR A 148 -17.96 4.11 5.11
N ALA A 149 -18.99 3.57 5.77
CA ALA A 149 -19.92 4.38 6.57
C ALA A 149 -19.25 5.19 7.70
N GLY A 150 -18.03 4.82 8.12
CA GLY A 150 -17.23 5.54 9.11
C GLY A 150 -16.09 6.40 8.55
N SER A 151 -15.81 6.31 7.25
CA SER A 151 -14.72 7.03 6.56
C SER A 151 -15.19 7.51 5.19
N THR A 152 -15.84 8.68 5.15
CA THR A 152 -16.36 9.28 3.91
C THR A 152 -15.64 10.56 3.47
N ASP A 153 -14.77 11.10 4.33
CA ASP A 153 -14.07 12.36 4.12
C ASP A 153 -12.55 12.17 3.98
N TRP A 154 -12.07 11.00 3.53
CA TRP A 154 -10.64 10.78 3.30
C TRP A 154 -10.26 11.00 1.82
N GLY A 155 -8.97 11.13 1.53
CA GLY A 155 -8.47 11.23 0.16
C GLY A 155 -8.71 9.94 -0.62
N PHE A 156 -8.74 10.02 -1.96
CA PHE A 156 -8.78 8.85 -2.84
C PHE A 156 -9.87 7.82 -2.49
N GLN A 157 -11.05 8.29 -2.06
CA GLN A 157 -12.21 7.43 -1.82
C GLN A 157 -13.27 7.60 -2.91
N TYR A 158 -13.97 6.51 -3.24
CA TYR A 158 -15.11 6.53 -4.17
C TYR A 158 -16.38 5.93 -3.58
N ASN A 159 -17.52 6.39 -4.10
CA ASN A 159 -18.84 5.91 -3.73
C ASN A 159 -19.51 5.19 -4.92
N GLY A 160 -19.83 3.92 -4.74
CA GLY A 160 -20.49 3.09 -5.76
C GLY A 160 -19.50 2.27 -6.56
N ALA A 161 -19.49 2.45 -7.88
CA ALA A 161 -18.66 1.68 -8.80
C ALA A 161 -17.38 2.44 -9.17
N HIS A 162 -16.25 1.74 -9.13
CA HIS A 162 -14.97 2.15 -9.71
C HIS A 162 -14.46 1.08 -10.67
N GLU A 163 -13.93 1.49 -11.82
CA GLU A 163 -13.40 0.57 -12.83
C GLU A 163 -11.88 0.53 -12.75
N PHE A 164 -11.33 -0.65 -12.43
CA PHE A 164 -9.89 -0.88 -12.43
C PHE A 164 -9.47 -1.48 -13.77
N ALA A 165 -8.92 -0.66 -14.66
CA ALA A 165 -8.55 -1.03 -16.03
C ALA A 165 -7.20 -1.79 -16.09
N ILE A 166 -7.13 -2.94 -15.41
CA ILE A 166 -5.89 -3.73 -15.29
C ILE A 166 -5.70 -4.60 -16.55
N PRO A 167 -4.65 -4.40 -17.35
CA PRO A 167 -4.41 -5.20 -18.54
C PRO A 167 -3.92 -6.60 -18.21
N LYS A 168 -4.14 -7.54 -19.12
CA LYS A 168 -3.49 -8.87 -19.06
C LYS A 168 -1.99 -8.74 -19.30
N GLY A 169 -1.22 -9.63 -18.67
CA GLY A 169 0.25 -9.63 -18.80
C GLY A 169 0.92 -8.52 -18.00
N ILE A 170 0.21 -7.90 -17.05
CA ILE A 170 0.80 -7.00 -16.05
C ILE A 170 1.64 -7.84 -15.07
N ASP A 171 2.80 -7.33 -14.68
CA ASP A 171 3.68 -8.03 -13.72
C ASP A 171 3.18 -7.82 -12.29
N ILE A 172 2.98 -6.54 -11.94
CA ILE A 172 2.66 -6.10 -10.58
C ILE A 172 1.42 -5.22 -10.61
N VAL A 173 0.53 -5.41 -9.66
CA VAL A 173 -0.54 -4.47 -9.35
C VAL A 173 -0.26 -3.89 -7.96
N VAL A 174 -0.31 -2.56 -7.85
CA VAL A 174 -0.18 -1.80 -6.61
C VAL A 174 -1.48 -1.07 -6.37
N THR A 175 -2.20 -1.42 -5.31
CA THR A 175 -3.36 -0.65 -4.87
C THR A 175 -3.23 -0.24 -3.43
N HIS A 176 -3.90 0.82 -2.99
CA HIS A 176 -3.89 1.12 -1.56
C HIS A 176 -4.77 0.13 -0.79
N GLY A 177 -6.02 -0.03 -1.21
CA GLY A 177 -6.97 -0.95 -0.58
C GLY A 177 -6.84 -2.41 -1.05
N PRO A 178 -7.30 -3.38 -0.23
CA PRO A 178 -7.33 -4.79 -0.57
C PRO A 178 -8.46 -5.15 -1.54
N PRO A 179 -8.31 -6.23 -2.35
CA PRO A 179 -9.44 -6.84 -3.04
C PRO A 179 -10.32 -7.63 -2.07
N HIS A 180 -11.62 -7.69 -2.34
CA HIS A 180 -12.57 -8.35 -1.46
C HIS A 180 -12.25 -9.84 -1.25
N GLY A 181 -12.18 -10.26 0.01
CA GLY A 181 -11.90 -11.65 0.39
C GLY A 181 -10.42 -12.00 0.52
N ILE A 182 -9.49 -11.07 0.24
CA ILE A 182 -8.05 -11.29 0.36
C ILE A 182 -7.47 -10.31 1.38
N MET A 183 -7.13 -10.82 2.57
CA MET A 183 -6.44 -10.07 3.62
C MET A 183 -7.10 -8.70 3.90
N ASP A 184 -8.43 -8.69 3.94
CA ASP A 184 -9.28 -7.50 3.96
C ASP A 184 -10.14 -7.39 5.22
N MET A 185 -9.76 -8.07 6.30
CA MET A 185 -10.52 -8.11 7.55
C MET A 185 -10.03 -7.07 8.55
N THR A 186 -10.96 -6.29 9.11
CA THR A 186 -10.70 -5.38 10.22
C THR A 186 -10.71 -6.13 11.58
N PRO A 187 -10.24 -5.50 12.67
CA PRO A 187 -10.36 -6.07 14.02
C PRO A 187 -11.82 -6.38 14.42
N GLU A 188 -12.78 -5.60 13.92
CA GLU A 188 -14.23 -5.78 14.12
C GLU A 188 -14.83 -6.89 13.24
N ARG A 189 -13.98 -7.62 12.51
CA ARG A 189 -14.35 -8.73 11.61
C ARG A 189 -15.22 -8.29 10.44
N GLN A 190 -15.02 -7.06 9.96
CA GLN A 190 -15.67 -6.55 8.76
C GLN A 190 -14.72 -6.69 7.57
N ARG A 191 -15.28 -6.99 6.39
CA ARG A 191 -14.51 -6.98 5.13
C ARG A 191 -14.56 -5.59 4.53
N ILE A 192 -13.39 -5.00 4.29
CA ILE A 192 -13.25 -3.68 3.65
C ILE A 192 -12.77 -3.77 2.20
N GLY A 193 -12.47 -4.98 1.72
CA GLY A 193 -11.92 -5.16 0.38
C GLY A 193 -12.95 -4.92 -0.72
N CYS A 194 -12.48 -4.44 -1.87
CA CYS A 194 -13.32 -4.07 -3.01
C CYS A 194 -13.63 -5.28 -3.92
N PRO A 195 -14.92 -5.60 -4.17
CA PRO A 195 -15.30 -6.67 -5.10
C PRO A 195 -14.93 -6.39 -6.56
N GLN A 196 -14.98 -5.12 -6.99
CA GLN A 196 -14.62 -4.73 -8.36
C GLN A 196 -13.12 -4.88 -8.59
N LEU A 197 -12.30 -4.52 -7.58
CA LEU A 197 -10.86 -4.76 -7.61
C LEU A 197 -10.56 -6.25 -7.66
N PHE A 198 -11.22 -7.07 -6.82
CA PHE A 198 -11.10 -8.52 -6.91
C PHE A 198 -11.39 -9.03 -8.33
N SER A 199 -12.46 -8.53 -8.96
CA SER A 199 -12.80 -8.92 -10.31
C SER A 199 -11.76 -8.52 -11.35
N ALA A 200 -11.18 -7.33 -11.24
CA ALA A 200 -10.14 -6.89 -12.16
C ALA A 200 -8.88 -7.75 -12.04
N ILE A 201 -8.45 -8.02 -10.79
CA ILE A 201 -7.30 -8.88 -10.50
C ILE A 201 -7.52 -10.31 -10.97
N ALA A 202 -8.69 -10.90 -10.71
CA ALA A 202 -9.00 -12.26 -11.15
C ALA A 202 -8.97 -12.41 -12.68
N LYS A 203 -9.35 -11.36 -13.42
CA LYS A 203 -9.32 -11.32 -14.89
C LYS A 203 -7.93 -11.06 -15.47
N ALA A 204 -7.11 -10.25 -14.78
CA ALA A 204 -5.77 -9.88 -15.20
C ALA A 204 -4.69 -10.91 -14.79
N GLN A 205 -4.88 -11.57 -13.65
CA GLN A 205 -3.97 -12.55 -13.03
C GLN A 205 -2.51 -12.05 -12.95
N PRO A 206 -2.25 -10.93 -12.24
CA PRO A 206 -0.89 -10.42 -12.08
C PRO A 206 -0.03 -11.42 -11.31
N ARG A 207 1.30 -11.31 -11.43
CA ARG A 207 2.21 -12.15 -10.64
C ARG A 207 2.22 -11.72 -9.18
N ILE A 208 2.22 -10.42 -8.95
CA ILE A 208 2.14 -9.82 -7.60
C ILE A 208 0.98 -8.83 -7.58
N HIS A 209 0.15 -8.89 -6.53
CA HIS A 209 -0.70 -7.80 -6.13
C HIS A 209 -0.32 -7.37 -4.72
N CYS A 210 0.29 -6.18 -4.60
CA CYS A 210 0.62 -5.59 -3.31
C CYS A 210 -0.31 -4.42 -2.96
N PHE A 211 -0.60 -4.32 -1.66
CA PHE A 211 -1.49 -3.32 -1.10
C PHE A 211 -1.26 -3.12 0.40
N GLY A 212 -2.03 -2.23 1.02
CA GLY A 212 -1.99 -1.93 2.45
C GLY A 212 -3.38 -1.76 3.04
N HIS A 213 -3.60 -0.66 3.76
CA HIS A 213 -4.88 -0.17 4.32
C HIS A 213 -5.47 -1.05 5.45
N ALA A 214 -5.51 -2.37 5.27
CA ALA A 214 -6.01 -3.32 6.27
C ALA A 214 -4.89 -3.74 7.24
N HIS A 215 -4.50 -2.87 8.17
CA HIS A 215 -3.36 -3.07 9.09
C HIS A 215 -3.40 -4.40 9.84
N SER A 216 -4.59 -4.81 10.32
CA SER A 216 -4.79 -6.07 11.07
C SER A 216 -4.72 -7.34 10.22
N SER A 217 -4.67 -7.19 8.90
CA SER A 217 -4.63 -8.28 7.94
C SER A 217 -3.31 -8.35 7.18
N TRP A 218 -2.24 -7.72 7.67
CA TRP A 218 -0.90 -7.89 7.10
C TRP A 218 -0.53 -9.37 6.96
N GLY A 219 0.15 -9.66 5.87
CA GLY A 219 0.51 -11.01 5.48
C GLY A 219 0.72 -11.13 3.98
N ALA A 220 1.02 -12.35 3.56
CA ALA A 220 1.04 -12.69 2.15
C ALA A 220 0.41 -14.06 1.91
N LYS A 221 -0.22 -14.20 0.75
CA LYS A 221 -0.90 -15.42 0.33
C LYS A 221 -0.68 -15.65 -1.16
N ILE A 222 -0.34 -16.88 -1.53
CA ILE A 222 -0.41 -17.31 -2.93
C ILE A 222 -1.81 -17.84 -3.18
N VAL A 223 -2.46 -17.26 -4.17
CA VAL A 223 -3.78 -17.67 -4.64
C VAL A 223 -3.61 -18.32 -5.99
N SER A 224 -4.07 -19.56 -6.10
CA SER A 224 -4.19 -20.24 -7.39
C SER A 224 -5.60 -19.99 -7.92
N TRP A 225 -5.69 -19.45 -9.12
CA TRP A 225 -6.95 -19.20 -9.79
C TRP A 225 -7.51 -20.48 -10.40
N ARG A 226 -8.85 -20.56 -10.49
CA ARG A 226 -9.48 -21.63 -11.26
C ARG A 226 -9.19 -21.47 -12.77
N PRO A 227 -9.15 -22.57 -13.54
CA PRO A 227 -8.84 -22.52 -14.96
C PRO A 227 -9.76 -21.61 -15.78
N GLN A 228 -11.04 -21.53 -15.39
CA GLN A 228 -12.02 -20.64 -15.99
C GLN A 228 -12.45 -19.61 -14.96
N ILE A 229 -12.10 -18.36 -15.21
CA ILE A 229 -12.62 -17.21 -14.46
C ILE A 229 -14.04 -16.93 -14.93
N SER A 230 -14.94 -16.76 -13.98
CA SER A 230 -16.35 -16.42 -14.24
C SER A 230 -16.51 -14.96 -14.69
N GLU A 231 -17.68 -14.62 -15.22
CA GLU A 231 -17.99 -13.26 -15.66
C GLU A 231 -17.96 -12.25 -14.49
N ASN A 232 -18.49 -12.69 -13.34
CA ASN A 232 -18.58 -11.95 -12.08
C ASN A 232 -17.81 -12.71 -10.98
N PRO A 233 -16.47 -12.66 -11.01
CA PRO A 233 -15.66 -13.50 -10.16
C PRO A 233 -15.71 -13.07 -8.69
N SER A 234 -15.58 -14.05 -7.80
CA SER A 234 -15.53 -13.84 -6.35
C SER A 234 -14.51 -14.76 -5.68
N HIS A 235 -14.09 -14.39 -4.48
CA HIS A 235 -13.14 -15.19 -3.69
C HIS A 235 -13.67 -16.59 -3.32
N PHE A 236 -14.98 -16.82 -3.41
CA PHE A 236 -15.58 -18.14 -3.20
C PHE A 236 -15.60 -19.01 -4.45
N SER A 237 -15.81 -18.39 -5.62
CA SER A 237 -16.08 -19.11 -6.87
C SER A 237 -14.84 -19.33 -7.72
N ASP A 238 -13.86 -18.42 -7.69
CA ASP A 238 -12.78 -18.36 -8.70
C ASP A 238 -11.39 -18.65 -8.12
N ILE A 239 -11.29 -18.77 -6.80
CA ILE A 239 -10.09 -19.25 -6.12
C ILE A 239 -10.14 -20.77 -6.01
N ASP A 240 -9.04 -21.43 -6.36
CA ASP A 240 -8.77 -22.81 -6.00
C ASP A 240 -8.11 -22.85 -4.61
N ASN A 241 -8.95 -22.91 -3.57
CA ASN A 241 -8.48 -22.90 -2.18
C ASN A 241 -7.66 -24.15 -1.81
N ALA A 242 -7.77 -25.25 -2.57
CA ALA A 242 -7.00 -26.46 -2.32
C ALA A 242 -5.53 -26.31 -2.77
N LYS A 243 -5.27 -25.44 -3.74
CA LYS A 243 -3.92 -25.13 -4.25
C LYS A 243 -3.34 -23.83 -3.68
N SER A 244 -4.20 -22.94 -3.22
CA SER A 244 -3.79 -21.70 -2.56
C SER A 244 -3.13 -21.96 -1.20
N ARG A 245 -2.16 -21.12 -0.83
CA ARG A 245 -1.41 -21.27 0.43
C ARG A 245 -1.06 -19.94 1.06
N ALA A 246 -1.06 -19.89 2.39
CA ALA A 246 -0.57 -18.73 3.13
C ALA A 246 0.96 -18.75 3.15
N VAL A 247 1.57 -17.62 2.82
CA VAL A 247 3.02 -17.40 2.95
C VAL A 247 3.32 -16.98 4.37
N GLU A 248 2.70 -15.90 4.83
CA GLU A 248 2.70 -15.49 6.23
C GLU A 248 1.46 -14.69 6.62
N SER A 249 1.18 -14.57 7.92
CA SER A 249 0.13 -13.73 8.47
C SER A 249 0.41 -13.34 9.92
N LEU A 250 -0.16 -12.22 10.39
CA LEU A 250 -0.05 -11.81 11.80
C LEU A 250 -0.42 -12.92 12.80
N PRO A 251 -1.54 -13.67 12.65
CA PRO A 251 -1.89 -14.74 13.60
C PRO A 251 -0.82 -15.85 13.70
N ARG A 252 -0.10 -16.13 12.61
CA ARG A 252 0.98 -17.12 12.60
C ARG A 252 2.25 -16.63 13.29
N LEU A 253 2.51 -15.31 13.30
CA LEU A 253 3.62 -14.71 14.03
C LEU A 253 3.32 -14.53 15.52
N GLN A 254 2.07 -14.21 15.84
CA GLN A 254 1.61 -14.03 17.23
C GLN A 254 1.45 -15.37 17.96
N GLY A 255 1.13 -16.44 17.24
CA GLY A 255 0.87 -17.76 17.83
C GLY A 255 -0.49 -17.83 18.52
N THR A 256 -0.77 -18.97 19.15
CA THR A 256 -2.02 -19.17 19.89
C THR A 256 -1.75 -19.81 21.25
N LYS A 257 -2.69 -19.66 22.19
CA LYS A 257 -2.60 -20.29 23.51
C LYS A 257 -2.61 -21.83 23.49
N TRP A 258 -2.94 -22.45 22.36
CA TRP A 258 -3.03 -23.90 22.19
C TRP A 258 -1.90 -24.46 21.31
N GLU A 259 -0.88 -23.66 21.04
CA GLU A 259 0.27 -24.04 20.22
C GLU A 259 1.12 -25.11 20.95
N SER A 260 1.56 -26.15 20.23
CA SER A 260 2.43 -27.17 20.81
C SER A 260 3.83 -26.61 21.08
N PRO A 261 4.64 -27.24 21.96
CA PRO A 261 6.03 -26.83 22.19
C PRO A 261 6.86 -26.76 20.89
N GLU A 262 6.65 -27.71 19.97
CA GLU A 262 7.31 -27.72 18.66
C GLU A 262 6.83 -26.55 17.79
N GLY A 263 5.53 -26.24 17.81
CA GLY A 263 4.97 -25.10 17.10
C GLY A 263 5.54 -23.77 17.60
N ILE A 264 5.65 -23.61 18.92
CA ILE A 264 6.28 -22.43 19.55
C ILE A 264 7.71 -22.27 19.06
N LYS A 265 8.49 -23.36 19.04
CA LYS A 265 9.88 -23.33 18.56
C LYS A 265 9.97 -22.93 17.09
N VAL A 266 9.17 -23.53 16.21
CA VAL A 266 9.12 -23.18 14.77
C VAL A 266 8.79 -21.70 14.56
N ARG A 267 7.89 -21.15 15.38
CA ARG A 267 7.52 -19.73 15.34
C ARG A 267 8.64 -18.82 15.85
N GLN A 268 9.32 -19.20 16.94
CA GLN A 268 10.48 -18.47 17.47
C GLN A 268 11.63 -18.44 16.45
N ASP A 269 12.00 -19.59 15.87
CA ASP A 269 13.03 -19.68 14.83
C ASP A 269 12.69 -18.78 13.63
N ARG A 270 11.39 -18.62 13.31
CA ARG A 270 10.92 -17.73 12.26
C ARG A 270 11.05 -16.26 12.64
N LEU A 271 10.65 -15.88 13.85
CA LEU A 271 10.79 -14.51 14.36
C LEU A 271 12.26 -14.09 14.46
N GLU A 272 13.15 -14.98 14.89
CA GLU A 272 14.60 -14.74 14.90
C GLU A 272 15.14 -14.51 13.48
N ARG A 273 14.67 -15.31 12.51
CA ARG A 273 15.04 -15.13 11.10
C ARG A 273 14.57 -13.77 10.55
N TYR A 274 13.31 -13.41 10.74
CA TYR A 274 12.79 -12.12 10.28
C TYR A 274 13.39 -10.95 11.03
N GLY A 275 13.67 -11.08 12.34
CA GLY A 275 14.40 -10.08 13.11
C GLY A 275 15.82 -9.86 12.59
N SER A 276 16.55 -10.92 12.28
CA SER A 276 17.91 -10.82 11.73
C SER A 276 17.94 -10.28 10.30
N GLN A 277 16.93 -10.61 9.48
CA GLN A 277 16.79 -10.10 8.10
C GLN A 277 16.12 -8.73 8.03
N ARG A 278 15.46 -8.31 9.11
CA ARG A 278 14.62 -7.10 9.25
C ARG A 278 13.49 -7.03 8.21
N CYS A 279 13.08 -8.18 7.67
CA CYS A 279 12.03 -8.30 6.66
C CYS A 279 11.46 -9.72 6.62
N CYS A 280 10.28 -9.87 6.03
CA CYS A 280 9.75 -11.16 5.61
C CYS A 280 10.14 -11.42 4.16
N VAL A 281 10.81 -12.55 3.92
CA VAL A 281 11.32 -12.89 2.59
C VAL A 281 10.36 -13.86 1.88
N ALA A 282 10.06 -13.56 0.62
CA ALA A 282 9.35 -14.45 -0.29
C ALA A 282 10.06 -14.46 -1.65
N SER A 283 10.51 -15.64 -2.09
CA SER A 283 11.18 -15.81 -3.39
C SER A 283 10.54 -16.97 -4.12
N TYR A 284 10.21 -16.75 -5.39
CA TYR A 284 9.60 -17.74 -6.27
C TYR A 284 10.22 -17.72 -7.68
N CYS A 285 11.51 -17.44 -7.74
CA CYS A 285 12.32 -17.36 -8.95
C CYS A 285 12.74 -18.75 -9.43
N GLN A 286 13.29 -18.83 -10.64
CA GLN A 286 13.85 -20.07 -11.15
C GLN A 286 14.96 -20.59 -10.23
N GLY A 287 14.82 -21.85 -9.80
CA GLY A 287 15.77 -22.52 -8.92
C GLY A 287 15.40 -22.49 -7.43
N ASP A 288 14.38 -21.74 -7.03
CA ASP A 288 13.82 -21.82 -5.68
C ASP A 288 13.06 -23.14 -5.49
N GLU A 289 12.93 -23.58 -4.22
CA GLU A 289 12.19 -24.80 -3.86
C GLU A 289 10.71 -24.72 -4.27
N GLU A 290 10.13 -23.53 -4.17
CA GLU A 290 8.79 -23.21 -4.64
C GLU A 290 8.85 -22.15 -5.75
N GLN A 291 8.00 -22.31 -6.76
CA GLN A 291 7.83 -21.34 -7.84
C GLN A 291 6.35 -20.95 -7.96
N LEU A 292 6.08 -19.75 -8.46
CA LEU A 292 4.72 -19.34 -8.82
C LEU A 292 4.33 -20.04 -10.10
N ALA A 293 3.31 -20.90 -10.04
CA ALA A 293 2.79 -21.57 -11.21
C ALA A 293 1.98 -20.59 -12.09
N PRO A 294 1.84 -20.87 -13.40
CA PRO A 294 0.91 -20.11 -14.24
C PRO A 294 -0.51 -20.12 -13.65
N GLY A 295 -1.13 -18.94 -13.56
CA GLY A 295 -2.43 -18.78 -12.91
C GLY A 295 -2.35 -18.71 -11.38
N GLU A 296 -1.17 -18.43 -10.81
CA GLU A 296 -1.02 -18.02 -9.41
C GLU A 296 -0.68 -16.53 -9.29
N THR A 297 -1.23 -15.90 -8.25
CA THR A 297 -0.91 -14.52 -7.87
C THR A 297 -0.42 -14.51 -6.43
N LEU A 298 0.72 -13.88 -6.17
CA LEU A 298 1.18 -13.55 -4.83
C LEU A 298 0.51 -12.25 -4.38
N PHE A 299 -0.39 -12.35 -3.40
CA PHE A 299 -0.97 -11.19 -2.73
C PHE A 299 -0.12 -10.82 -1.52
N VAL A 300 0.19 -9.53 -1.37
CA VAL A 300 1.00 -8.99 -0.26
C VAL A 300 0.28 -7.81 0.36
N ASN A 301 -0.22 -7.97 1.58
CA ASN A 301 -0.62 -6.85 2.41
C ASN A 301 0.61 -6.39 3.21
N ALA A 302 1.11 -5.21 2.87
CA ALA A 302 2.36 -4.66 3.35
C ALA A 302 2.18 -3.52 4.37
N ALA A 303 0.98 -3.37 4.96
CA ALA A 303 0.70 -2.35 5.96
C ALA A 303 1.59 -2.52 7.20
N LEU A 304 2.53 -1.58 7.41
CA LEU A 304 3.54 -1.68 8.47
C LEU A 304 3.03 -1.21 9.84
N MET A 305 2.05 -0.33 9.84
CA MET A 305 1.47 0.22 11.05
C MET A 305 0.83 -0.88 11.91
N GLY A 306 1.28 -0.99 13.16
CA GLY A 306 0.65 -1.80 14.19
C GLY A 306 0.14 -0.94 15.34
N SER A 307 -0.12 -1.56 16.50
CA SER A 307 -0.69 -0.85 17.65
C SER A 307 0.23 0.17 18.31
N LYS A 308 1.53 0.16 17.98
CA LYS A 308 2.58 1.02 18.58
C LYS A 308 3.63 1.45 17.54
N GLY A 309 3.18 1.92 16.37
CA GLY A 309 4.07 2.34 15.27
C GLY A 309 4.38 1.21 14.28
N LEU A 310 5.52 1.29 13.59
CA LEU A 310 5.92 0.37 12.53
C LEU A 310 6.43 -0.97 13.08
N THR A 311 5.53 -1.77 13.66
CA THR A 311 5.88 -3.04 14.32
C THR A 311 5.87 -4.24 13.39
N GLN A 312 5.32 -4.09 12.18
CA GLN A 312 5.22 -5.19 11.21
C GLN A 312 6.43 -5.16 10.26
N TYR A 313 6.83 -6.33 9.77
CA TYR A 313 7.99 -6.43 8.88
C TYR A 313 7.64 -6.00 7.45
N PRO A 314 8.54 -5.28 6.75
CA PRO A 314 8.41 -5.09 5.31
C PRO A 314 8.63 -6.42 4.57
N TRP A 315 8.11 -6.49 3.35
CA TRP A 315 8.22 -7.67 2.50
C TRP A 315 9.36 -7.54 1.51
N LEU A 316 10.32 -8.47 1.56
CA LEU A 316 11.36 -8.61 0.55
C LEU A 316 10.94 -9.71 -0.43
N VAL A 317 10.59 -9.31 -1.65
CA VAL A 317 10.10 -10.20 -2.70
C VAL A 317 11.09 -10.26 -3.85
N ASP A 318 11.55 -11.47 -4.16
CA ASP A 318 12.39 -11.74 -5.34
C ASP A 318 11.47 -12.22 -6.49
N ILE A 319 11.50 -11.51 -7.63
CA ILE A 319 10.70 -11.81 -8.84
C ILE A 319 11.56 -11.72 -10.11
N GLU A 320 11.21 -12.46 -11.15
CA GLU A 320 11.93 -12.48 -12.44
C GLU A 320 11.23 -11.67 -13.52
N LEU A 321 11.68 -10.46 -13.83
CA LEU A 321 11.04 -9.60 -14.83
C LEU A 321 11.68 -9.74 -16.21
N GLU A 322 10.98 -9.35 -17.27
CA GLU A 322 11.55 -9.37 -18.62
C GLU A 322 12.69 -8.35 -18.76
N ARG A 323 13.73 -8.68 -19.51
CA ARG A 323 14.77 -7.71 -19.87
C ARG A 323 14.20 -6.65 -20.81
N HIS A 324 14.53 -5.39 -20.55
CA HIS A 324 14.31 -4.32 -21.51
C HIS A 324 15.18 -4.56 -22.75
N LEU A 325 14.54 -4.88 -23.89
CA LEU A 325 15.19 -4.92 -25.19
C LEU A 325 15.32 -3.48 -25.65
N GLY A 326 16.50 -2.87 -25.53
CA GLY A 326 16.71 -1.49 -25.94
C GLY A 326 16.33 -1.26 -27.41
N ASP A 327 15.91 -0.04 -27.73
CA ASP A 327 15.74 0.39 -29.13
C ASP A 327 17.06 0.16 -29.86
N GLY A 328 17.00 -0.56 -30.98
CA GLY A 328 18.18 -0.98 -31.74
C GLY A 328 19.11 0.19 -32.06
N SER A 329 20.40 0.00 -31.77
CA SER A 329 21.56 0.81 -32.14
C SER A 329 21.31 2.07 -32.99
N SER A 330 21.53 3.24 -32.40
CA SER A 330 22.19 4.34 -33.10
C SER A 330 23.10 5.08 -32.13
N THR A 331 24.40 5.00 -32.39
CA THR A 331 25.42 5.90 -31.87
C THR A 331 25.05 7.33 -32.24
N ASP A 332 24.80 8.19 -31.26
CA ASP A 332 25.45 9.51 -31.11
C ASP A 332 24.89 10.19 -29.85
N GLY A 333 25.80 10.71 -29.03
CA GLY A 333 25.47 11.24 -27.71
C GLY A 333 24.77 12.58 -27.78
N ASN A 334 23.66 12.72 -27.03
CA ASN A 334 23.43 13.86 -26.13
C ASN A 334 22.20 13.60 -25.24
N SER A 335 22.29 14.02 -23.98
CA SER A 335 21.22 14.29 -22.99
C SER A 335 20.05 13.29 -22.89
N ILE A 336 20.05 12.52 -21.80
CA ILE A 336 18.87 11.79 -21.29
C ILE A 336 17.83 12.83 -20.83
N GLN A 337 16.72 12.94 -21.55
CA GLN A 337 15.47 13.48 -21.02
C GLN A 337 14.53 12.30 -20.78
N ASP A 338 14.18 12.09 -19.52
CA ASP A 338 13.12 11.18 -19.09
C ASP A 338 11.80 11.62 -19.73
N SER A 339 11.29 10.83 -20.68
CA SER A 339 9.96 11.00 -21.23
C SER A 339 9.02 10.02 -20.55
N VAL A 340 8.38 10.50 -19.48
CA VAL A 340 7.12 9.94 -19.01
C VAL A 340 6.04 10.43 -19.96
N THR A 341 5.50 9.57 -20.81
CA THR A 341 4.27 9.87 -21.56
C THR A 341 3.08 9.83 -20.59
N VAL A 342 2.68 11.02 -20.13
CA VAL A 342 1.43 11.24 -19.38
C VAL A 342 0.28 11.34 -20.41
N PRO A 343 -0.76 10.50 -20.36
CA PRO A 343 -1.98 10.74 -21.13
C PRO A 343 -2.73 11.96 -20.57
N GLU A 344 -3.21 12.85 -21.44
CA GLU A 344 -4.06 13.97 -21.04
C GLU A 344 -5.40 13.45 -20.46
N ASP A 345 -5.71 13.85 -19.23
CA ASP A 345 -6.98 13.53 -18.54
C ASP A 345 -8.15 14.34 -19.10
N ASP A 346 -9.15 13.64 -19.62
CA ASP A 346 -10.43 14.20 -20.06
C ASP A 346 -11.42 14.17 -18.88
N HIS A 347 -11.35 15.17 -18.00
CA HIS A 347 -12.22 15.27 -16.82
C HIS A 347 -13.70 15.47 -17.19
N LYS A 348 -14.49 14.40 -17.11
CA LYS A 348 -15.96 14.50 -16.97
C LYS A 348 -16.35 14.62 -15.50
N THR A 349 -16.56 15.85 -15.05
CA THR A 349 -17.07 16.18 -13.72
C THR A 349 -18.49 15.65 -13.52
N GLN A 350 -18.67 14.60 -12.69
CA GLN A 350 -19.98 14.26 -12.14
C GLN A 350 -20.21 15.04 -10.85
N LYS A 351 -21.09 16.05 -10.91
CA LYS A 351 -21.59 16.78 -9.73
C LYS A 351 -22.28 15.81 -8.76
N ARG A 352 -21.83 15.74 -7.51
CA ARG A 352 -22.59 15.13 -6.41
C ARG A 352 -22.71 16.11 -5.25
N LYS A 353 -23.94 16.31 -4.78
CA LYS A 353 -24.27 17.03 -3.54
C LYS A 353 -24.32 16.00 -2.42
N ALA A 354 -23.54 16.20 -1.37
CA ALA A 354 -23.79 15.62 -0.06
C ALA A 354 -23.51 16.72 0.98
N GLY A 355 -24.48 16.99 1.86
CA GLY A 355 -24.29 17.93 2.96
C GLY A 355 -23.63 17.21 4.14
N VAL A 356 -22.55 17.78 4.66
CA VAL A 356 -21.81 17.28 5.83
C VAL A 356 -21.53 18.45 6.78
N ALA A 357 -21.40 18.14 8.06
CA ALA A 357 -21.06 19.05 9.14
C ALA A 357 -19.69 18.64 9.71
N LEU A 358 -18.72 19.56 9.67
CA LEU A 358 -17.41 19.38 10.33
C LEU A 358 -17.52 19.72 11.82
N ASN A 359 -16.94 18.86 12.65
CA ASN A 359 -16.82 19.07 14.07
C ASN A 359 -15.50 19.79 14.36
N VAL A 360 -15.55 21.14 14.43
CA VAL A 360 -14.40 21.97 14.77
C VAL A 360 -14.57 22.45 16.22
N GLY A 361 -13.81 21.87 17.14
CA GLY A 361 -13.77 22.35 18.52
C GLY A 361 -13.20 21.35 19.51
N GLY A 362 -11.91 21.45 19.80
CA GLY A 362 -11.28 20.75 20.91
C GLY A 362 -11.92 21.14 22.25
N LYS A 363 -12.50 20.14 22.93
CA LYS A 363 -12.54 20.00 24.39
C LYS A 363 -12.90 18.56 24.72
N SER A 364 -11.88 17.72 24.91
CA SER A 364 -12.03 16.49 25.67
C SER A 364 -12.24 16.88 27.14
N MET A 365 -13.49 16.85 27.60
CA MET A 365 -13.82 16.66 29.01
C MET A 365 -15.12 15.88 29.10
N LYS A 366 -14.99 14.60 29.45
CA LYS A 366 -15.79 13.99 30.53
C LYS A 366 -15.03 12.80 31.07
N ALA A 367 -14.13 13.11 32.00
CA ALA A 367 -13.83 12.21 33.10
C ALA A 367 -15.16 11.94 33.84
N LYS A 368 -15.52 10.67 33.97
CA LYS A 368 -16.28 10.20 35.13
C LYS A 368 -15.36 9.27 35.91
N LEU A 369 -14.59 9.91 36.80
CA LEU A 369 -14.13 9.32 38.04
C LEU A 369 -15.33 9.30 38.98
N ASP A 370 -15.82 8.12 39.30
CA ASP A 370 -16.57 7.91 40.54
C ASP A 370 -15.56 7.40 41.58
N LEU A 371 -15.25 8.28 42.54
CA LEU A 371 -14.52 7.97 43.77
C LEU A 371 -15.38 8.43 44.96
N ASN A 372 -15.70 7.47 45.83
CA ASN A 372 -16.02 7.50 47.26
C ASN A 372 -16.98 6.31 47.51
N ASP A 373 -16.68 5.31 48.33
CA ASP A 373 -16.17 5.38 49.70
C ASP A 373 -15.22 4.23 50.05
N ASN A 374 -14.18 4.57 50.81
CA ASN A 374 -13.41 3.68 51.67
C ASN A 374 -14.11 3.69 53.05
N PRO A 375 -14.09 2.63 53.89
CA PRO A 375 -12.92 2.45 54.76
C PRO A 375 -12.63 1.02 55.30
N LYS A 376 -11.37 0.87 55.78
CA LYS A 376 -10.85 -0.06 56.83
C LYS A 376 -10.54 -1.50 56.40
N LYS A 377 -9.26 -1.90 56.42
CA LYS A 377 -8.46 -2.45 57.56
C LYS A 377 -8.96 -3.82 58.03
N GLU A 378 -8.18 -4.87 57.76
CA GLU A 378 -7.55 -5.81 58.71
C GLU A 378 -7.04 -7.06 57.96
N LEU A 379 -5.72 -7.30 57.99
CA LEU A 379 -5.08 -8.47 58.62
C LEU A 379 -5.42 -9.83 57.98
N SER A 380 -4.55 -10.28 57.07
CA SER A 380 -3.76 -11.53 57.10
C SER A 380 -3.36 -11.96 55.69
#